data_AF-A0A2W4YXP0-F1
#
_entry.id   AF-A0A2W4YXP0-F1
#
_cell.length_a   1.000
_cell.length_b   1.000
_cell.length_c   1.000
_cell.angle_alpha   90.00
_cell.angle_beta   90.00
_cell.angle_gamma   90.00
#
_symmetry.space_group_name_H-M   'P 1'
#
loop_
_entity.id
_entity.type
_entity.pdbx_description
1 polymer ?
#
loop_
_entity_poly.entity_id
_entity_poly.type
_entity_poly.pdbx_seq_one_letter_code
_entity_poly.pdbx_strand_id
1 'polypeptide(L)'
;MQFLKILFWCLLAFVAAVFTISNWNAVQIQLWGGLIADVNLPLLLFVTFLIGFVPTMLYNHAIRWRLRQRLSTCERELLELRTPRPEPVAFVPVETPVATPMTTAPVTAPVASAAVPPGDVR
;
A
#
# COMPACT_ATOMS: atom_id res chain seq x y z
N MET A 1 -19.79 8.10 -16.45
CA MET A 1 -20.17 7.70 -17.82
C MET A 1 -20.66 6.25 -17.87
N GLN A 2 -21.72 5.91 -17.14
CA GLN A 2 -22.22 4.52 -17.03
C GLN A 2 -23.01 4.10 -18.28
N PHE A 3 -23.65 5.06 -18.98
CA PHE A 3 -24.40 4.83 -20.21
C PHE A 3 -23.54 4.24 -21.33
N LEU A 4 -22.37 4.83 -21.62
CA LEU A 4 -21.46 4.32 -22.66
C LEU A 4 -20.99 2.90 -22.35
N LYS A 5 -20.76 2.60 -21.07
CA LYS A 5 -20.39 1.24 -20.64
C LYS A 5 -21.52 0.26 -20.91
N ILE A 6 -22.76 0.58 -20.55
CA ILE A 6 -23.94 -0.26 -20.86
C ILE A 6 -24.10 -0.43 -22.36
N LEU A 7 -24.01 0.65 -23.15
CA LEU A 7 -24.18 0.60 -24.60
C LEU A 7 -23.15 -0.33 -25.25
N PHE A 8 -21.89 -0.23 -24.82
CA PHE A 8 -20.82 -1.10 -25.27
C PHE A 8 -21.09 -2.57 -24.90
N TRP A 9 -21.50 -2.85 -23.66
CA TRP A 9 -21.83 -4.21 -23.23
C TRP A 9 -23.05 -4.79 -23.95
N CYS A 10 -24.09 -3.99 -24.21
CA CYS A 10 -25.23 -4.41 -25.03
C CYS A 10 -24.79 -4.73 -26.47
N LEU A 11 -23.98 -3.87 -27.09
CA LEU A 11 -23.47 -4.10 -28.44
C LEU A 11 -22.63 -5.37 -28.51
N LEU A 12 -21.73 -5.57 -27.52
CA LEU A 12 -20.89 -6.75 -27.44
C LEU A 12 -21.72 -8.03 -27.25
N ALA A 13 -22.73 -8.00 -26.38
CA ALA A 13 -23.65 -9.13 -26.17
C ALA A 13 -24.46 -9.43 -27.43
N PHE A 14 -24.91 -8.41 -28.16
CA PHE A 14 -25.62 -8.57 -29.43
C PHE A 14 -24.75 -9.26 -30.48
N VAL A 15 -23.51 -8.79 -30.67
CA VAL A 15 -22.55 -9.42 -31.59
C VAL A 15 -22.27 -10.88 -31.18
N ALA A 16 -22.07 -11.14 -29.89
CA ALA A 16 -21.84 -12.50 -29.38
C ALA A 16 -23.05 -13.42 -29.64
N ALA A 17 -24.28 -12.93 -29.46
CA ALA A 17 -25.49 -13.69 -29.72
C ALA A 17 -25.65 -14.02 -31.21
N VAL A 18 -25.49 -13.04 -32.10
CA VAL A 18 -25.55 -13.24 -33.56
C VAL A 18 -24.47 -14.21 -34.01
N PHE A 19 -23.24 -14.04 -33.53
CA PHE A 19 -22.13 -14.94 -33.83
C PHE A 19 -22.45 -16.38 -33.41
N THR A 20 -23.02 -16.56 -32.20
CA THR A 20 -23.38 -17.87 -31.66
C THR A 20 -24.46 -18.55 -32.49
N ILE A 21 -25.53 -17.85 -32.82
CA ILE A 21 -26.64 -18.39 -33.63
C ILE A 21 -26.16 -18.71 -35.06
N SER A 22 -25.40 -17.80 -35.67
CA SER A 22 -24.92 -17.97 -37.05
C SER A 22 -23.86 -19.07 -37.20
N ASN A 23 -23.10 -19.35 -36.14
CA ASN A 23 -21.98 -20.29 -36.17
C ASN A 23 -22.22 -21.48 -35.23
N TRP A 24 -23.47 -21.95 -35.13
CA TRP A 24 -23.81 -23.16 -34.38
C TRP A 24 -23.37 -24.43 -35.13
N ASN A 25 -22.08 -24.52 -35.42
CA ASN A 25 -21.45 -25.64 -36.08
C ASN A 25 -20.67 -26.45 -35.05
N ALA A 26 -20.98 -27.75 -34.96
CA ALA A 26 -20.29 -28.67 -34.08
C ALA A 26 -18.98 -29.11 -34.73
N VAL A 27 -17.86 -28.78 -34.09
CA VAL A 27 -16.53 -29.21 -34.50
C VAL A 27 -16.16 -30.44 -33.67
N GLN A 28 -15.84 -31.52 -34.36
CA GLN A 28 -15.41 -32.78 -33.74
C GLN A 28 -13.95 -32.65 -33.31
N ILE A 29 -13.70 -32.72 -32.01
CA ILE A 29 -12.34 -32.75 -31.46
C ILE A 29 -12.04 -34.19 -31.06
N GLN A 30 -11.05 -34.78 -31.69
CA GLN A 30 -10.57 -36.11 -31.30
C GLN A 30 -9.69 -35.96 -30.06
N LEU A 31 -10.22 -36.35 -28.91
CA LEU A 31 -9.50 -36.54 -27.67
C LEU A 31 -8.72 -37.88 -27.73
N TRP A 32 -7.71 -37.99 -26.86
CA TRP A 32 -6.86 -39.18 -26.77
C TRP A 32 -7.68 -40.47 -26.57
N GLY A 33 -7.26 -41.56 -27.21
CA GLY A 33 -7.92 -42.85 -27.10
C GLY A 33 -9.16 -43.03 -27.99
N GLY A 34 -9.33 -42.20 -29.02
CA GLY A 34 -10.46 -42.30 -29.97
C GLY A 34 -11.76 -41.66 -29.45
N LEU A 35 -11.70 -40.89 -28.36
CA LEU A 35 -12.85 -40.20 -27.80
C LEU A 35 -13.14 -38.95 -28.65
N ILE A 36 -14.30 -38.88 -29.28
CA ILE A 36 -14.70 -37.72 -30.10
C ILE A 36 -15.60 -36.83 -29.25
N ALA A 37 -15.16 -35.61 -28.96
CA ALA A 37 -15.98 -34.62 -28.29
C ALA A 37 -16.48 -33.59 -29.31
N ASP A 38 -17.80 -33.50 -29.42
CA ASP A 38 -18.45 -32.49 -30.26
C ASP A 38 -18.56 -31.18 -29.47
N VAL A 39 -17.82 -30.16 -29.92
CA VAL A 39 -17.82 -28.84 -29.29
C VAL A 39 -18.28 -27.82 -30.31
N ASN A 40 -19.28 -27.00 -29.95
CA ASN A 40 -19.75 -25.93 -30.81
C ASN A 40 -18.63 -24.90 -31.02
N LEU A 41 -18.47 -24.44 -32.26
CA LEU A 41 -17.47 -23.44 -32.65
C LEU A 41 -17.46 -22.17 -31.76
N PRO A 42 -18.60 -21.62 -31.32
CA PRO A 42 -18.62 -20.46 -30.42
C PRO A 42 -18.05 -20.77 -29.05
N LEU A 43 -18.25 -21.99 -28.54
CA LEU A 43 -17.69 -22.43 -27.27
C LEU A 43 -16.17 -22.58 -27.39
N LEU A 44 -15.69 -23.18 -28.47
CA LEU A 44 -14.26 -23.34 -28.73
C LEU A 44 -13.55 -21.98 -28.82
N LEU A 45 -14.14 -21.02 -29.54
CA LEU A 45 -13.64 -19.65 -29.62
C LEU A 45 -13.59 -19.00 -28.23
N PHE A 46 -14.65 -19.15 -27.44
CA PHE A 46 -14.69 -18.58 -26.10
C PHE A 46 -13.61 -19.16 -25.18
N VAL A 47 -13.39 -20.48 -25.22
CA VAL A 47 -12.36 -21.15 -24.42
C VAL A 47 -10.95 -20.72 -24.83
N THR A 48 -10.65 -20.69 -26.14
CA THR A 48 -9.36 -20.22 -26.65
C THR A 48 -9.09 -18.75 -26.31
N PHE A 49 -10.13 -17.91 -26.40
CA PHE A 49 -10.06 -16.53 -25.95
C PHE A 49 -9.76 -16.44 -24.44
N LEU A 50 -10.45 -17.23 -23.60
CA LEU A 50 -10.20 -17.28 -22.16
C LEU A 50 -8.76 -17.72 -21.84
N ILE A 51 -8.24 -18.72 -22.55
CA ILE A 51 -6.87 -19.19 -22.36
C ILE A 51 -5.84 -18.08 -22.62
N GLY A 52 -6.06 -17.22 -23.62
CA GLY A 52 -5.19 -16.06 -23.85
C GLY A 52 -5.46 -14.89 -22.89
N PHE A 53 -6.73 -14.65 -22.57
CA PHE A 53 -7.16 -13.47 -21.81
C PHE A 53 -6.93 -13.60 -20.31
N VAL A 54 -7.23 -14.75 -19.70
CA VAL A 54 -7.10 -15.00 -18.26
C VAL A 54 -5.67 -14.77 -17.74
N PRO A 55 -4.60 -15.34 -18.31
CA PRO A 55 -3.24 -15.11 -17.81
C PRO A 55 -2.83 -13.65 -17.95
N THR A 56 -3.19 -13.00 -19.07
CA THR A 56 -2.92 -11.58 -19.31
C THR A 56 -3.66 -10.69 -18.30
N MET A 57 -4.93 -10.99 -18.02
CA MET A 57 -5.73 -10.26 -17.05
C MET A 57 -5.16 -10.43 -15.64
N LEU A 58 -4.81 -11.65 -15.24
CA LEU A 58 -4.25 -11.94 -13.94
C LEU A 58 -2.90 -11.23 -13.73
N TYR A 59 -2.05 -11.23 -14.75
CA TYR A 59 -0.78 -10.50 -14.74
C TYR A 59 -0.98 -8.99 -14.54
N ASN A 60 -1.87 -8.38 -15.33
CA ASN A 60 -2.18 -6.96 -15.19
C ASN A 60 -2.80 -6.63 -13.82
N HIS A 61 -3.62 -7.52 -13.28
CA HIS A 61 -4.20 -7.35 -11.94
C HIS A 61 -3.13 -7.43 -10.86
N ALA A 62 -2.20 -8.38 -10.95
CA ALA A 62 -1.09 -8.54 -10.01
C ALA A 62 -0.18 -7.30 -10.00
N ILE A 63 0.16 -6.75 -11.18
CA ILE A 63 0.93 -5.50 -11.27
C ILE A 63 0.18 -4.36 -10.58
N ARG A 64 -1.10 -4.17 -10.92
CA ARG A 64 -1.93 -3.12 -10.31
C ARG A 64 -2.02 -3.26 -8.80
N TRP A 65 -2.16 -4.49 -8.31
CA TRP A 65 -2.20 -4.77 -6.88
C TRP A 65 -0.88 -4.43 -6.20
N ARG A 66 0.25 -4.85 -6.79
CA ARG A 66 1.59 -4.54 -6.26
C ARG A 66 1.87 -3.03 -6.21
N LEU A 67 1.48 -2.29 -7.24
CA LEU A 67 1.62 -0.83 -7.28
C LEU A 67 0.79 -0.16 -6.20
N ARG A 68 -0.44 -0.62 -5.97
CA ARG A 68 -1.30 -0.11 -4.90
C ARG A 68 -0.71 -0.36 -3.51
N GLN A 69 -0.09 -1.52 -3.28
CA GLN A 69 0.53 -1.81 -1.99
C GLN A 69 1.79 -0.97 -1.74
N ARG A 70 2.59 -0.74 -2.79
CA ARG A 70 3.73 0.16 -2.67
C ARG A 70 3.30 1.58 -2.30
N LEU A 71 2.23 2.07 -2.95
CA LEU A 71 1.69 3.39 -2.69
C LEU A 71 1.18 3.50 -1.24
N SER A 72 0.43 2.50 -0.76
CA SER A 72 -0.08 2.49 0.61
C SER A 72 1.03 2.39 1.67
N THR A 73 2.14 1.68 1.39
CA THR A 73 3.32 1.69 2.26
C THR A 73 3.96 3.07 2.32
N CYS A 74 4.21 3.73 1.18
CA CYS A 74 4.77 5.08 1.16
C CYS A 74 3.87 6.11 1.85
N GLU A 75 2.55 6.01 1.70
CA GLU A 75 1.59 6.87 2.41
C GLU A 75 1.70 6.72 3.94
N ARG A 76 1.89 5.49 4.44
CA ARG A 76 2.05 5.24 5.88
C ARG A 76 3.37 5.78 6.42
N GLU A 77 4.47 5.58 5.70
CA GLU A 77 5.78 6.13 6.10
C GLU A 77 5.76 7.66 6.14
N LEU A 78 5.15 8.32 5.14
CA LEU A 78 4.95 9.76 5.15
C LEU A 78 4.09 10.23 6.32
N LEU A 79 3.05 9.46 6.68
CA LEU A 79 2.17 9.79 7.80
C LEU A 79 2.87 9.60 9.16
N GLU A 80 3.75 8.61 9.28
CA GLU A 80 4.58 8.40 10.48
C GLU A 80 5.58 9.54 10.65
N LEU A 81 6.28 9.95 9.57
CA LEU A 81 7.20 11.09 9.61
C LEU A 81 6.50 12.42 9.92
N ARG A 82 5.25 12.56 9.52
CA ARG A 82 4.44 13.76 9.77
C ARG A 82 3.79 13.76 11.16
N THR A 83 3.59 12.59 11.76
CA THR A 83 3.08 12.46 13.12
C THR A 83 4.17 12.85 14.12
N PRO A 84 3.97 13.90 14.94
CA PRO A 84 4.91 14.20 16.01
C PRO A 84 4.97 13.01 16.96
N ARG A 85 6.16 12.42 17.11
CA ARG A 85 6.42 11.32 18.04
C ARG A 85 6.11 11.81 19.46
N PRO A 86 5.21 11.15 20.23
CA PRO A 86 5.10 11.44 21.64
C PRO A 86 6.45 11.12 22.28
N GLU A 87 7.09 12.13 22.90
CA GLU A 87 8.26 11.89 23.73
C GLU A 87 7.88 10.84 24.79
N PRO A 88 8.68 9.77 24.97
CA PRO A 88 8.51 8.93 26.12
C PRO A 88 8.78 9.78 27.34
N VAL A 89 7.74 10.06 28.14
CA VAL A 89 7.88 10.72 29.43
C VAL A 89 8.76 9.80 30.28
N ALA A 90 10.04 10.17 30.38
CA ALA A 90 10.96 9.54 31.31
C ALA A 90 10.39 9.71 32.71
N PHE A 91 10.07 8.61 33.38
CA PHE A 91 9.72 8.59 34.78
C PHE A 91 10.95 9.04 35.57
N VAL A 92 10.99 10.32 35.91
CA VAL A 92 11.98 10.89 36.82
C VAL A 92 11.67 10.33 38.21
N PRO A 93 12.59 9.61 38.88
CA PRO A 93 12.39 9.19 40.25
C PRO A 93 12.19 10.44 41.12
N VAL A 94 11.09 10.46 41.89
CA VAL A 94 10.77 11.56 42.81
C VAL A 94 11.80 11.54 43.95
N GLU A 95 12.76 12.47 43.90
CA GLU A 95 13.61 12.79 45.05
C GLU A 95 12.72 13.35 46.16
N THR A 96 12.69 12.64 47.28
CA THR A 96 11.94 13.03 48.49
C THR A 96 12.72 14.15 49.18
N PRO A 97 12.15 15.35 49.43
CA PRO A 97 12.88 16.41 50.11
C PRO A 97 13.01 16.03 51.59
N VAL A 98 14.22 15.68 52.03
CA VAL A 98 14.54 15.52 53.46
C VAL A 98 14.65 16.92 54.05
N ALA A 99 13.77 17.20 55.00
CA ALA A 99 13.70 18.43 55.77
C ALA A 99 15.02 18.69 56.52
N THR A 100 15.52 19.92 56.41
CA THR A 100 16.63 20.47 57.19
C THR A 100 16.27 20.62 58.66
N PRO A 101 17.24 20.41 59.57
CA PRO A 101 17.32 21.24 60.76
C PRO A 101 18.65 21.98 60.86
N MET A 102 18.60 23.02 61.68
CA MET A 102 19.37 24.26 61.66
C MET A 102 20.67 24.20 62.52
N THR A 103 21.54 25.22 62.33
CA THR A 103 22.50 25.79 63.32
C THR A 103 23.85 25.03 63.43
N THR A 104 25.05 25.60 63.24
CA THR A 104 25.68 26.85 63.76
C THR A 104 26.69 27.48 62.78
N ALA A 105 26.76 28.81 62.73
CA ALA A 105 27.84 29.63 62.15
C ALA A 105 29.13 29.58 63.01
N PRO A 106 30.23 30.33 62.72
CA PRO A 106 30.72 30.98 61.49
C PRO A 106 32.16 30.51 61.15
N VAL A 107 32.83 31.08 60.12
CA VAL A 107 34.25 31.52 60.16
C VAL A 107 34.76 31.90 58.75
N THR A 108 34.96 33.22 58.59
CA THR A 108 35.94 33.95 57.76
C THR A 108 36.03 33.75 56.24
N ALA A 109 35.58 34.78 55.51
CA ALA A 109 36.28 35.31 54.33
C ALA A 109 37.63 35.93 54.79
N PRO A 110 38.70 36.05 53.97
CA PRO A 110 38.72 36.79 52.70
C PRO A 110 39.50 36.00 51.59
N VAL A 111 39.58 36.36 50.32
CA VAL A 111 40.27 37.52 49.74
C VAL A 111 39.89 37.57 48.25
N ALA A 112 39.68 38.80 47.79
CA ALA A 112 39.46 39.20 46.42
C ALA A 112 40.55 38.76 45.43
N SER A 113 40.20 38.52 44.18
CA SER A 113 40.91 39.21 43.09
C SER A 113 40.04 39.29 41.85
N ALA A 114 39.82 40.53 41.44
CA ALA A 114 39.20 40.94 40.19
C ALA A 114 39.98 40.45 38.97
N ALA A 115 39.28 40.25 37.85
CA ALA A 115 39.53 41.00 36.61
C ALA A 115 38.50 40.64 35.53
N VAL A 116 37.96 41.70 34.94
CA VAL A 116 36.96 41.84 33.85
C VAL A 116 37.74 42.02 32.50
N PRO A 117 37.10 41.90 31.30
CA PRO A 117 37.63 41.37 30.03
C PRO A 117 38.23 42.48 29.11
N PRO A 118 38.51 42.31 27.79
CA PRO A 118 37.54 42.17 26.66
C PRO A 118 38.01 41.14 25.58
N GLY A 119 37.17 40.56 24.71
CA GLY A 119 36.58 41.16 23.51
C GLY A 119 37.60 41.24 22.35
N ASP A 120 37.46 40.41 21.31
CA ASP A 120 37.84 40.84 19.96
C ASP A 120 37.14 40.05 18.85
N VAL A 121 36.81 40.79 17.80
CA VAL A 121 35.97 40.44 16.66
C VAL A 121 36.90 40.26 15.47
N ARG A 122 36.72 39.20 14.68
CA ARG A 122 37.29 39.14 13.33
C ARG A 122 36.43 38.31 12.40
#